data_AF-A0A969CNT1-F1
#
_entry.id   AF-A0A969CNT1-F1
#
_cell.length_a   1.000
_cell.length_b   1.000
_cell.length_c   1.000
_cell.angle_alpha   90.00
_cell.angle_beta   90.00
_cell.angle_gamma   90.00
#
_symmetry.space_group_name_H-M   'P 1'
#
loop_
_entity.id
_entity.type
_entity.pdbx_description
1 polymer ?
#
loop_
_entity_poly.entity_id
_entity_poly.type
_entity_poly.pdbx_seq_one_letter_code
_entity_poly.pdbx_strand_id
1 'polypeptide(L)'
;MSPGPERYLSLHVNIPISHPELLDGLEYWLQLGLLSDRHVRELCRQYLVCPVPVPEMEPELATASQSKRNESQESVAVFNAESPAESHVQRHGWMSQFLQGLMNEVSVIWLLCLGVFLVVVSSGVLAASQWQHVPPIGQYGILFGYTIAFVIASLWTGAQPQLQVTSWMLQIASLLIIPVNFWMMDGFHLLQTPLGMGIAAIAALTLSGATLRLMPRPLNPTEVIANAIGLSWLHWGWGWAPVPLMATYAGCIGTSLVLFQQDRRSPSSAEPDLTQPWWVRFVQSDIVLPFAVLLLLFRAGVVAAVPLQQLGLALGICGWLLCWLSRKDRAKQTWYGIGVGLLIVGWFAGIAAEPPWQALLVSGLGLWLLGDRLFRYRQPREVVGIVLLGLASVGLLVRIIPLEMRNAVIAMCTAGFGPLGMPDALWGVGLYPYLWGV
;
A
#
# COMPACT_ATOMS: atom_id res chain seq x y z
N MET A 1 1.38 -47.67 16.65
CA MET A 1 1.92 -46.35 16.25
C MET A 1 2.42 -45.67 17.50
N SER A 2 3.74 -45.66 17.72
CA SER A 2 4.35 -44.95 18.84
C SER A 2 4.34 -43.44 18.52
N PRO A 3 3.96 -42.55 19.46
CA PRO A 3 4.09 -41.12 19.26
C PRO A 3 5.58 -40.77 19.14
N GLY A 4 5.93 -39.98 18.13
CA GLY A 4 7.30 -39.51 17.89
C GLY A 4 7.82 -38.61 19.01
N PRO A 5 9.13 -38.39 19.10
CA PRO A 5 9.76 -37.65 20.19
C PRO A 5 9.27 -36.18 20.22
N GLU A 6 8.82 -35.73 21.38
CA GLU A 6 8.43 -34.34 21.64
C GLU A 6 9.62 -33.41 21.36
N ARG A 7 9.46 -32.52 20.37
CA ARG A 7 10.43 -31.46 20.08
C ARG A 7 10.15 -30.29 21.00
N TYR A 8 11.02 -30.06 21.97
CA TYR A 8 10.97 -28.87 22.82
C TYR A 8 11.66 -27.68 22.12
N LEU A 9 11.03 -26.51 22.17
CA LEU A 9 11.58 -25.24 21.70
C LEU A 9 12.10 -24.47 22.92
N SER A 10 13.41 -24.26 23.02
CA SER A 10 14.02 -23.47 24.10
C SER A 10 14.16 -21.99 23.68
N LEU A 11 13.43 -21.10 24.34
CA LEU A 11 13.53 -19.65 24.18
C LEU A 11 14.32 -19.07 25.35
N HIS A 12 15.46 -18.43 25.07
CA HIS A 12 16.24 -17.67 26.05
C HIS A 12 15.96 -16.18 25.87
N VAL A 13 15.39 -15.55 26.89
CA VAL A 13 15.01 -14.14 26.88
C VAL A 13 15.63 -13.48 28.11
N ASN A 14 16.44 -12.45 27.89
CA ASN A 14 17.08 -11.67 28.97
C ASN A 14 16.35 -10.34 29.12
N ILE A 15 15.65 -10.14 30.23
CA ILE A 15 14.91 -8.90 30.53
C ILE A 15 15.44 -8.32 31.84
N PRO A 16 15.70 -7.00 31.93
CA PRO A 16 16.05 -6.35 33.18
C PRO A 16 14.88 -6.44 34.19
N ILE A 17 15.19 -6.79 35.44
CA ILE A 17 14.21 -7.00 36.53
C ILE A 17 13.37 -5.73 36.82
N SER A 18 13.90 -4.55 36.49
CA SER A 18 13.24 -3.26 36.62
C SER A 18 12.28 -2.90 35.48
N HIS A 19 12.03 -3.80 34.52
CA HIS A 19 11.12 -3.51 33.42
C HIS A 19 9.67 -3.40 33.94
N PRO A 20 8.98 -2.26 33.72
CA PRO A 20 7.67 -1.98 34.34
C PRO A 20 6.58 -2.97 33.91
N GLU A 21 6.68 -3.52 32.69
CA GLU A 21 5.69 -4.45 32.14
C GLU A 21 6.07 -5.93 32.32
N LEU A 22 7.12 -6.24 33.09
CA LEU A 22 7.60 -7.62 33.29
C LEU A 22 6.51 -8.52 33.91
N LEU A 23 5.78 -7.99 34.89
CA LEU A 23 4.71 -8.71 35.58
C LEU A 23 3.51 -8.96 34.66
N ASP A 24 3.16 -7.96 33.83
CA ASP A 24 2.08 -8.10 32.84
C ASP A 24 2.46 -9.13 31.77
N GLY A 25 3.71 -9.13 31.30
CA GLY A 25 4.22 -10.11 30.35
C GLY A 25 4.18 -11.55 30.87
N LEU A 26 4.51 -11.77 32.15
CA LEU A 26 4.44 -13.09 32.81
C LEU A 26 3.00 -13.60 32.90
N GLU A 27 2.04 -12.72 33.19
CA GLU A 27 0.61 -13.04 33.23
C GLU A 27 0.10 -13.48 31.85
N TYR A 28 0.49 -12.79 30.77
CA TYR A 28 0.13 -13.21 29.41
C TYR A 28 0.69 -14.59 29.03
N TRP A 29 1.92 -14.91 29.45
CA TRP A 29 2.54 -16.21 29.17
C TRP A 29 1.88 -17.35 29.96
N LEU A 30 1.35 -17.04 31.16
CA LEU A 30 0.54 -17.96 31.94
C LEU A 30 -0.83 -18.21 31.28
N GLN A 31 -1.49 -17.16 30.78
CA GLN A 31 -2.76 -17.27 30.05
C GLN A 31 -2.65 -18.06 28.74
N LEU A 32 -1.50 -17.95 28.06
CA LEU A 32 -1.19 -18.74 26.85
C LEU A 32 -0.84 -20.21 27.15
N GLY A 33 -0.76 -20.60 28.43
CA GLY A 33 -0.38 -21.97 28.85
C GLY A 33 1.08 -22.33 28.56
N LEU A 34 1.91 -21.35 28.22
CA LEU A 34 3.35 -21.52 27.96
C LEU A 34 4.14 -21.62 29.27
N LEU A 35 3.61 -21.00 30.34
CA LEU A 35 4.13 -21.11 31.70
C LEU A 35 3.10 -21.78 32.60
N SER A 36 3.61 -22.53 33.59
CA SER A 36 2.78 -23.08 34.66
C SER A 36 2.88 -22.19 35.90
N ASP A 37 1.84 -22.24 36.73
CA ASP A 37 1.78 -21.59 38.04
C ASP A 37 3.03 -21.88 38.91
N ARG A 38 3.61 -23.07 38.77
CA ARG A 38 4.82 -23.47 39.49
C ARG A 38 6.05 -22.73 38.97
N HIS A 39 6.20 -22.62 37.65
CA HIS A 39 7.31 -21.92 37.02
C HIS A 39 7.32 -20.42 37.35
N VAL A 40 6.14 -19.79 37.39
CA VAL A 40 6.02 -18.38 37.78
C VAL A 40 6.42 -18.16 39.23
N ARG A 41 5.95 -19.01 40.16
CA ARG A 41 6.34 -18.90 41.59
C ARG A 41 7.84 -19.07 41.81
N GLU A 42 8.48 -19.95 41.06
CA GLU A 42 9.92 -20.20 41.16
C GLU A 42 10.73 -19.00 40.64
N LEU A 43 10.31 -18.41 39.52
CA LEU A 43 10.92 -17.21 38.95
C LEU A 43 10.78 -15.99 39.86
N CYS A 44 9.61 -15.80 40.47
CA CYS A 44 9.39 -14.74 41.46
C CYS A 44 10.25 -14.92 42.72
N ARG A 45 10.42 -16.16 43.21
CA ARG A 45 11.26 -16.46 44.38
C ARG A 45 12.75 -16.23 44.11
N GLN A 46 13.22 -16.52 42.90
CA GLN A 46 14.63 -16.42 42.55
C GLN A 46 15.07 -15.00 42.20
N TYR A 47 14.21 -14.22 41.53
CA TYR A 47 14.62 -12.96 40.91
C TYR A 47 13.85 -11.71 41.38
N LEU A 48 12.72 -11.85 42.10
CA LEU A 48 11.84 -10.74 42.49
C LEU A 48 11.68 -10.56 44.01
N VAL A 49 12.63 -11.05 44.80
CA VAL A 49 12.61 -10.89 46.27
C VAL A 49 13.63 -9.83 46.69
N CYS A 50 13.16 -8.79 47.40
CA CYS A 50 14.02 -7.84 48.11
C CYS A 50 14.07 -8.19 49.62
N PRO A 51 15.22 -8.09 50.30
CA PRO A 51 15.26 -8.15 51.75
C PRO A 51 14.56 -6.92 52.35
N VAL A 52 13.63 -7.15 53.28
CA VAL A 52 12.93 -6.11 54.04
C VAL A 52 13.93 -5.45 55.01
N PRO A 53 14.08 -4.11 55.03
CA PRO A 53 14.89 -3.42 56.03
C PRO A 53 14.26 -3.60 57.42
N VAL A 54 15.03 -4.13 58.36
CA VAL A 54 14.64 -4.28 59.77
C VAL A 54 14.56 -2.89 60.41
N PRO A 55 13.50 -2.54 61.18
CA PRO A 55 13.44 -1.26 61.89
C PRO A 55 14.51 -1.24 62.97
N GLU A 56 15.41 -0.26 62.91
CA GLU A 56 16.45 -0.03 63.91
C GLU A 56 15.79 0.49 65.19
N MET A 57 15.81 -0.33 66.26
CA MET A 57 15.35 0.04 67.59
C MET A 57 16.25 1.13 68.16
N GLU A 58 15.64 2.24 68.54
CA GLU A 58 16.17 3.29 69.40
C GLU A 58 16.49 2.73 70.81
N PRO A 59 17.66 3.03 71.39
CA PRO A 59 17.79 3.03 72.85
C PRO A 59 18.13 4.41 73.40
N GLU A 60 17.42 4.72 74.48
CA GLU A 60 17.50 5.90 75.32
C GLU A 60 18.90 6.27 75.83
N LEU A 61 19.08 7.59 75.94
CA LEU A 61 19.85 8.35 76.93
C LEU A 61 21.00 7.64 77.68
N ALA A 62 22.21 8.15 77.45
CA ALA A 62 23.09 8.55 78.54
C ALA A 62 23.99 9.74 78.14
N THR A 63 23.75 10.84 78.83
CA THR A 63 24.54 12.07 78.97
C THR A 63 26.05 11.83 79.14
N ALA A 64 26.89 12.56 78.39
CA ALA A 64 27.75 13.64 78.90
C ALA A 64 28.99 13.93 78.02
N SER A 65 29.26 15.24 77.89
CA SER A 65 30.57 15.89 77.72
C SER A 65 31.18 16.04 76.31
N GLN A 66 30.81 17.18 75.71
CA GLN A 66 31.70 18.29 75.28
C GLN A 66 33.09 17.96 74.69
N SER A 67 33.33 18.37 73.44
CA SER A 67 34.33 19.42 73.12
C SER A 67 34.40 19.72 71.60
N LYS A 68 34.05 20.96 71.25
CA LYS A 68 34.64 21.86 70.22
C LYS A 68 35.17 21.28 68.88
N ARG A 69 34.63 21.75 67.74
CA ARG A 69 35.14 22.91 66.94
C ARG A 69 34.83 22.81 65.42
N ASN A 70 34.46 23.96 64.85
CA ASN A 70 34.36 24.38 63.42
C ASN A 70 33.10 23.95 62.63
N GLU A 71 32.19 24.88 62.29
CA GLU A 71 32.20 25.76 61.08
C GLU A 71 32.07 24.91 59.81
N SER A 72 31.00 24.95 59.01
CA SER A 72 30.32 26.13 58.44
C SER A 72 28.88 25.81 57.97
N GLN A 73 28.08 26.88 57.86
CA GLN A 73 26.91 27.18 56.99
C GLN A 73 26.43 26.04 56.04
N GLU A 74 25.14 25.79 55.80
CA GLU A 74 24.16 26.75 55.28
C GLU A 74 22.73 26.16 55.18
N SER A 75 21.76 27.02 55.50
CA SER A 75 20.36 27.13 55.05
C SER A 75 19.30 26.02 55.29
N VAL A 76 18.27 26.51 55.97
CA VAL A 76 16.92 26.04 56.29
C VAL A 76 15.96 26.12 55.09
N ALA A 77 15.01 25.16 54.99
CA ALA A 77 13.59 25.29 54.59
C ALA A 77 12.98 23.86 54.59
N VAL A 78 12.19 23.36 55.55
CA VAL A 78 10.85 23.73 56.09
C VAL A 78 9.73 23.78 55.05
N PHE A 79 8.61 23.13 55.40
CA PHE A 79 7.26 23.08 54.77
C PHE A 79 7.13 22.06 53.61
N ASN A 80 6.14 21.15 53.56
CA ASN A 80 4.94 21.00 54.35
C ASN A 80 4.36 19.57 54.21
N ALA A 81 3.74 19.08 55.27
CA ALA A 81 2.88 17.91 55.25
C ALA A 81 1.49 18.27 54.68
N GLU A 82 0.93 17.41 53.84
CA GLU A 82 -0.52 17.34 53.62
C GLU A 82 -0.92 15.90 53.25
N SER A 83 -1.35 15.17 54.28
CA SER A 83 -2.40 14.14 54.16
C SER A 83 -3.76 14.89 54.16
N PRO A 84 -4.93 14.33 53.83
CA PRO A 84 -5.29 12.97 53.40
C PRO A 84 -6.25 12.95 52.18
N ALA A 85 -6.46 11.79 51.54
CA ALA A 85 -7.80 11.32 51.17
C ALA A 85 -7.74 9.95 50.48
N GLU A 86 -8.58 9.06 51.00
CA GLU A 86 -8.99 7.79 50.46
C GLU A 86 -9.43 7.89 48.99
N SER A 87 -9.16 6.86 48.19
CA SER A 87 -10.09 6.51 47.11
C SER A 87 -10.13 5.00 46.90
N HIS A 88 -11.36 4.51 47.05
CA HIS A 88 -11.86 3.21 46.65
C HIS A 88 -11.17 2.65 45.41
N VAL A 89 -10.75 1.39 45.50
CA VAL A 89 -10.43 0.54 44.36
C VAL A 89 -11.70 0.37 43.50
N GLN A 90 -11.92 1.31 42.58
CA GLN A 90 -12.80 1.11 41.45
C GLN A 90 -12.00 0.36 40.39
N ARG A 91 -12.44 -0.86 40.07
CA ARG A 91 -12.13 -1.51 38.79
C ARG A 91 -12.72 -0.62 37.69
N HIS A 92 -11.92 0.31 37.19
CA HIS A 92 -12.29 1.12 36.02
C HIS A 92 -11.86 0.38 34.77
N GLY A 93 -12.84 -0.03 33.96
CA GLY A 93 -12.59 -0.63 32.66
C GLY A 93 -11.89 0.37 31.74
N TRP A 94 -10.84 -0.08 31.07
CA TRP A 94 -10.14 0.67 30.01
C TRP A 94 -11.12 1.21 28.94
N MET A 95 -12.21 0.48 28.66
CA MET A 95 -13.31 0.95 27.82
C MET A 95 -14.12 2.10 28.44
N SER A 96 -14.27 2.19 29.76
CA SER A 96 -15.00 3.30 30.40
C SER A 96 -14.15 4.56 30.49
N GLN A 97 -12.82 4.47 30.64
CA GLN A 97 -11.93 5.64 30.52
C GLN A 97 -11.81 6.12 29.06
N PHE A 98 -11.76 5.20 28.09
CA PHE A 98 -11.85 5.51 26.66
C PHE A 98 -13.20 6.15 26.30
N LEU A 99 -14.31 5.60 26.81
CA LEU A 99 -15.67 6.13 26.62
C LEU A 99 -15.91 7.42 27.41
N GLN A 100 -15.32 7.64 28.58
CA GLN A 100 -15.49 8.87 29.37
C GLN A 100 -14.63 10.02 28.84
N GLY A 101 -13.43 9.72 28.31
CA GLY A 101 -12.62 10.65 27.52
C GLY A 101 -13.27 11.00 26.17
N LEU A 102 -13.84 10.01 25.47
CA LEU A 102 -14.72 10.24 24.31
C LEU A 102 -15.95 11.09 24.71
N MET A 103 -16.73 10.69 25.70
CA MET A 103 -18.05 11.29 25.91
C MET A 103 -17.98 12.75 26.37
N ASN A 104 -16.91 13.16 27.08
CA ASN A 104 -16.76 14.54 27.53
C ASN A 104 -16.08 15.46 26.51
N GLU A 105 -15.14 14.97 25.69
CA GLU A 105 -14.36 15.80 24.77
C GLU A 105 -14.73 15.58 23.29
N VAL A 106 -15.07 14.33 22.93
CA VAL A 106 -15.65 14.00 21.62
C VAL A 106 -17.06 14.58 21.48
N SER A 107 -17.90 14.68 22.51
CA SER A 107 -19.26 15.24 22.34
C SER A 107 -19.26 16.65 21.72
N VAL A 108 -18.41 17.59 22.18
CA VAL A 108 -18.41 18.97 21.67
C VAL A 108 -17.74 19.07 20.29
N ILE A 109 -16.61 18.40 20.09
CA ILE A 109 -15.88 18.42 18.80
C ILE A 109 -16.60 17.59 17.75
N TRP A 110 -17.23 16.46 18.11
CA TRP A 110 -18.12 15.72 17.21
C TRP A 110 -19.45 16.41 17.01
N LEU A 111 -20.04 17.15 17.96
CA LEU A 111 -21.24 17.95 17.66
C LEU A 111 -20.91 19.07 16.67
N LEU A 112 -19.73 19.68 16.81
CA LEU A 112 -19.26 20.69 15.86
C LEU A 112 -18.86 20.06 14.52
N CYS A 113 -18.20 18.91 14.52
CA CYS A 113 -17.83 18.17 13.32
C CYS A 113 -19.07 17.57 12.62
N LEU A 114 -20.04 17.06 13.36
CA LEU A 114 -21.35 16.62 12.88
C LEU A 114 -22.13 17.81 12.33
N GLY A 115 -22.08 18.97 12.99
CA GLY A 115 -22.67 20.21 12.48
C GLY A 115 -22.03 20.65 11.17
N VAL A 116 -20.70 20.70 11.09
CA VAL A 116 -19.96 21.01 9.85
C VAL A 116 -20.21 19.94 8.80
N PHE A 117 -20.24 18.67 9.15
CA PHE A 117 -20.52 17.56 8.26
C PHE A 117 -21.96 17.63 7.73
N LEU A 118 -22.93 17.94 8.58
CA LEU A 118 -24.32 18.16 8.19
C LEU A 118 -24.43 19.37 7.26
N VAL A 119 -23.70 20.46 7.52
CA VAL A 119 -23.64 21.64 6.65
C VAL A 119 -22.97 21.30 5.31
N VAL A 120 -21.90 20.51 5.31
CA VAL A 120 -21.17 20.04 4.13
C VAL A 120 -22.04 19.09 3.30
N VAL A 121 -22.72 18.14 3.93
CA VAL A 121 -23.65 17.21 3.26
C VAL A 121 -24.88 17.95 2.77
N SER A 122 -25.43 18.87 3.55
CA SER A 122 -26.55 19.73 3.14
C SER A 122 -26.16 20.64 1.96
N SER A 123 -24.97 21.22 2.00
CA SER A 123 -24.39 21.98 0.89
C SER A 123 -24.15 21.08 -0.34
N GLY A 124 -23.70 19.85 -0.14
CA GLY A 124 -23.54 18.85 -1.20
C GLY A 124 -24.88 18.45 -1.84
N VAL A 125 -25.91 18.24 -1.03
CA VAL A 125 -27.28 17.93 -1.49
C VAL A 125 -27.88 19.14 -2.22
N LEU A 126 -27.67 20.35 -1.72
CA LEU A 126 -28.08 21.58 -2.40
C LEU A 126 -27.34 21.73 -3.73
N ALA A 127 -26.03 21.54 -3.75
CA ALA A 127 -25.23 21.56 -4.97
C ALA A 127 -25.70 20.49 -5.97
N ALA A 128 -26.06 19.29 -5.51
CA ALA A 128 -26.61 18.23 -6.35
C ALA A 128 -27.99 18.60 -6.92
N SER A 129 -28.87 19.21 -6.10
CA SER A 129 -30.20 19.66 -6.53
C SER A 129 -30.15 20.78 -7.58
N GLN A 130 -29.11 21.62 -7.52
CA GLN A 130 -28.88 22.71 -8.47
C GLN A 130 -27.87 22.36 -9.56
N TRP A 131 -27.36 21.12 -9.59
CA TRP A 131 -26.23 20.74 -10.44
C TRP A 131 -26.47 21.04 -11.92
N GLN A 132 -27.70 20.77 -12.40
CA GLN A 132 -28.08 21.01 -13.79
C GLN A 132 -28.19 22.50 -14.17
N HIS A 133 -28.38 23.39 -13.18
CA HIS A 133 -28.53 24.84 -13.41
C HIS A 133 -27.20 25.61 -13.29
N VAL A 134 -26.15 24.97 -12.78
CA VAL A 134 -24.83 25.58 -12.62
C VAL A 134 -24.00 25.37 -13.89
N PRO A 135 -23.34 26.42 -14.44
CA PRO A 135 -22.48 26.27 -15.61
C PRO A 135 -21.30 25.32 -15.31
N PRO A 136 -20.67 24.70 -16.34
CA PRO A 136 -19.58 23.73 -16.15
C PRO A 136 -18.43 24.24 -15.27
N ILE A 137 -18.10 25.53 -15.40
CA ILE A 137 -17.08 26.20 -14.58
C ILE A 137 -17.47 26.20 -13.09
N GLY A 138 -18.75 26.44 -12.78
CA GLY A 138 -19.26 26.43 -11.41
C GLY A 138 -19.33 25.01 -10.84
N GLN A 139 -19.74 24.02 -11.65
CA GLN A 139 -19.74 22.60 -11.25
C GLN A 139 -18.33 22.14 -10.85
N TYR A 140 -17.33 22.50 -11.67
CA TYR A 140 -15.94 22.24 -11.34
C TYR A 140 -15.47 23.02 -10.10
N GLY A 141 -15.84 24.29 -9.98
CA GLY A 141 -15.49 25.12 -8.82
C GLY A 141 -15.96 24.51 -7.50
N ILE A 142 -17.15 23.90 -7.48
CA ILE A 142 -17.67 23.18 -6.32
C ILE A 142 -16.77 21.97 -5.99
N LEU A 143 -16.48 21.11 -6.98
CA LEU A 143 -15.61 19.94 -6.80
C LEU A 143 -14.22 20.34 -6.29
N PHE A 144 -13.62 21.35 -6.91
CA PHE A 144 -12.30 21.86 -6.55
C PHE A 144 -12.30 22.45 -5.13
N GLY A 145 -13.34 23.21 -4.77
CA GLY A 145 -13.52 23.76 -3.43
C GLY A 145 -13.60 22.68 -2.35
N TYR A 146 -14.39 21.62 -2.59
CA TYR A 146 -14.43 20.48 -1.68
C TYR A 146 -13.08 19.78 -1.58
N THR A 147 -12.39 19.57 -2.70
CA THR A 147 -11.08 18.93 -2.72
C THR A 147 -10.07 19.70 -1.88
N ILE A 148 -10.03 21.03 -2.00
CA ILE A 148 -9.19 21.88 -1.14
C ILE A 148 -9.59 21.76 0.33
N ALA A 149 -10.89 21.78 0.64
CA ALA A 149 -11.36 21.63 2.02
C ALA A 149 -10.88 20.30 2.63
N PHE A 150 -10.96 19.20 1.87
CA PHE A 150 -10.42 17.90 2.27
C PHE A 150 -8.90 17.94 2.48
N VAL A 151 -8.14 18.56 1.56
CA VAL A 151 -6.68 18.72 1.70
C VAL A 151 -6.35 19.52 2.97
N ILE A 152 -6.99 20.66 3.20
CA ILE A 152 -6.75 21.51 4.38
C ILE A 152 -7.11 20.74 5.66
N ALA A 153 -8.28 20.09 5.70
CA ALA A 153 -8.71 19.29 6.84
C ALA A 153 -7.74 18.14 7.13
N SER A 154 -7.23 17.47 6.09
CA SER A 154 -6.26 16.38 6.24
C SER A 154 -4.92 16.85 6.83
N LEU A 155 -4.43 18.02 6.41
CA LEU A 155 -3.22 18.64 6.95
C LEU A 155 -3.42 19.14 8.38
N TRP A 156 -4.58 19.75 8.65
CA TRP A 156 -4.90 20.29 9.98
C TRP A 156 -5.08 19.19 11.02
N THR A 157 -5.83 18.14 10.69
CA THR A 157 -5.98 16.96 11.54
C THR A 157 -4.67 16.19 11.70
N GLY A 158 -3.78 16.24 10.70
CA GLY A 158 -2.45 15.63 10.78
C GLY A 158 -1.50 16.32 11.75
N ALA A 159 -1.75 17.60 12.07
CA ALA A 159 -1.02 18.31 13.10
C ALA A 159 -1.45 17.92 14.53
N GLN A 160 -2.58 17.22 14.69
CA GLN A 160 -3.12 16.85 15.99
C GLN A 160 -2.76 15.38 16.34
N PRO A 161 -2.03 15.12 17.45
CA PRO A 161 -1.55 13.78 17.78
C PRO A 161 -2.67 12.77 18.07
N GLN A 162 -3.86 13.25 18.47
CA GLN A 162 -5.01 12.41 18.82
C GLN A 162 -5.90 12.03 17.60
N LEU A 163 -5.70 12.66 16.43
CA LEU A 163 -6.57 12.49 15.24
C LEU A 163 -5.85 11.84 14.05
N GLN A 164 -4.78 11.10 14.28
CA GLN A 164 -3.95 10.54 13.21
C GLN A 164 -4.71 9.60 12.26
N VAL A 165 -5.66 8.81 12.79
CA VAL A 165 -6.47 7.90 11.98
C VAL A 165 -7.40 8.68 11.04
N THR A 166 -8.05 9.73 11.54
CA THR A 166 -8.92 10.59 10.74
C THR A 166 -8.11 11.34 9.68
N SER A 167 -6.96 11.89 10.06
CA SER A 167 -6.06 12.55 9.11
C SER A 167 -5.64 11.61 7.98
N TRP A 168 -5.31 10.37 8.30
CA TRP A 168 -4.93 9.36 7.32
C TRP A 168 -6.06 9.03 6.33
N MET A 169 -7.29 8.82 6.83
CA MET A 169 -8.44 8.57 5.97
C MET A 169 -8.67 9.74 5.01
N LEU A 170 -8.59 10.97 5.53
CA LEU A 170 -8.75 12.18 4.73
C LEU A 170 -7.60 12.33 3.73
N GLN A 171 -6.36 12.03 4.10
CA GLN A 171 -5.20 12.07 3.19
C GLN A 171 -5.35 11.10 2.02
N ILE A 172 -5.73 9.84 2.28
CA ILE A 172 -6.01 8.86 1.22
C ILE A 172 -7.14 9.36 0.33
N ALA A 173 -8.25 9.79 0.93
CA ALA A 173 -9.39 10.29 0.18
C ALA A 173 -9.00 11.47 -0.71
N SER A 174 -8.25 12.44 -0.18
CA SER A 174 -7.72 13.58 -0.94
C SER A 174 -6.82 13.12 -2.09
N LEU A 175 -5.86 12.23 -1.84
CA LEU A 175 -4.98 11.69 -2.89
C LEU A 175 -5.75 10.95 -3.99
N LEU A 176 -6.84 10.28 -3.64
CA LEU A 176 -7.72 9.57 -4.57
C LEU A 176 -8.57 10.52 -5.42
N ILE A 177 -9.02 11.62 -4.82
CA ILE A 177 -9.87 12.64 -5.45
C ILE A 177 -9.06 13.54 -6.39
N ILE A 178 -7.74 13.69 -6.18
CA ILE A 178 -6.89 14.55 -7.03
C ILE A 178 -6.92 14.13 -8.51
N PRO A 179 -6.62 12.87 -8.89
CA PRO A 179 -6.72 12.44 -10.29
C PRO A 179 -8.13 12.61 -10.89
N VAL A 180 -9.17 12.44 -10.06
CA VAL A 180 -10.57 12.67 -10.46
C VAL A 180 -10.81 14.14 -10.80
N ASN A 181 -10.21 15.09 -10.08
CA ASN A 181 -10.31 16.50 -10.43
C ASN A 181 -9.71 16.79 -11.81
N PHE A 182 -8.55 16.23 -12.14
CA PHE A 182 -7.93 16.42 -13.46
C PHE A 182 -8.79 15.82 -14.58
N TRP A 183 -9.40 14.67 -14.34
CA TRP A 183 -10.41 14.13 -15.25
C TRP A 183 -11.58 15.10 -15.42
N MET A 184 -12.13 15.64 -14.34
CA MET A 184 -13.26 16.57 -14.43
C MET A 184 -12.91 17.89 -15.11
N MET A 185 -11.67 18.38 -15.03
CA MET A 185 -11.25 19.56 -15.79
C MET A 185 -11.41 19.37 -17.30
N ASP A 186 -11.03 18.19 -17.79
CA ASP A 186 -11.17 17.80 -19.19
C ASP A 186 -12.63 17.48 -19.55
N GLY A 187 -13.35 16.78 -18.66
CA GLY A 187 -14.75 16.40 -18.84
C GLY A 187 -15.74 17.59 -18.88
N PHE A 188 -15.47 18.65 -18.11
CA PHE A 188 -16.25 19.89 -18.15
C PHE A 188 -15.78 20.85 -19.25
N HIS A 189 -14.82 20.44 -20.10
CA HIS A 189 -14.28 21.24 -21.19
C HIS A 189 -13.78 22.63 -20.76
N LEU A 190 -13.23 22.75 -19.54
CA LEU A 190 -12.79 24.04 -18.98
C LEU A 190 -11.78 24.76 -19.88
N LEU A 191 -10.92 23.98 -20.54
CA LEU A 191 -9.87 24.47 -21.44
C LEU A 191 -10.40 25.18 -22.69
N GLN A 192 -11.69 25.04 -23.02
CA GLN A 192 -12.28 25.72 -24.19
C GLN A 192 -12.65 27.18 -23.92
N THR A 193 -12.71 27.59 -22.65
CA THR A 193 -13.06 28.98 -22.26
C THR A 193 -11.87 29.67 -21.60
N PRO A 194 -11.66 30.98 -21.83
CA PRO A 194 -10.52 31.70 -21.24
C PRO A 194 -10.57 31.73 -19.71
N LEU A 195 -11.77 31.89 -19.12
CA LEU A 195 -11.96 31.81 -17.68
C LEU A 195 -11.73 30.40 -17.13
N GLY A 196 -12.23 29.37 -17.83
CA GLY A 196 -12.02 27.98 -17.46
C GLY A 196 -10.55 27.56 -17.53
N MET A 197 -9.78 28.05 -18.52
CA MET A 197 -8.33 27.86 -18.56
C MET A 197 -7.63 28.43 -17.34
N GLY A 198 -7.99 29.64 -16.91
CA GLY A 198 -7.42 30.26 -15.71
C GLY A 198 -7.70 29.43 -14.45
N ILE A 199 -8.94 28.98 -14.28
CA ILE A 199 -9.34 28.13 -13.14
C ILE A 199 -8.66 26.77 -13.20
N ALA A 200 -8.60 26.12 -14.37
CA ALA A 200 -7.94 24.84 -14.56
C ALA A 200 -6.43 24.94 -14.27
N ALA A 201 -5.76 26.02 -14.68
CA ALA A 201 -4.34 26.25 -14.39
C ALA A 201 -4.08 26.40 -12.88
N ILE A 202 -4.88 27.25 -12.20
CA ILE A 202 -4.78 27.43 -10.75
C ILE A 202 -5.05 26.09 -10.03
N ALA A 203 -6.08 25.36 -10.45
CA ALA A 203 -6.43 24.10 -9.85
C ALA A 203 -5.37 23.01 -10.10
N ALA A 204 -4.82 22.91 -11.30
CA ALA A 204 -3.77 21.95 -11.61
C ALA A 204 -2.50 22.20 -10.78
N LEU A 205 -2.09 23.46 -10.62
CA LEU A 205 -0.93 23.84 -9.80
C LEU A 205 -1.17 23.57 -8.32
N THR A 206 -2.33 23.96 -7.79
CA THR A 206 -2.69 23.75 -6.39
C THR A 206 -2.82 22.27 -6.04
N LEU A 207 -3.46 21.46 -6.90
CA LEU A 207 -3.60 20.02 -6.69
C LEU A 207 -2.25 19.29 -6.83
N SER A 208 -1.40 19.70 -7.77
CA SER A 208 -0.03 19.15 -7.86
C SER A 208 0.78 19.48 -6.59
N GLY A 209 0.65 20.70 -6.09
CA GLY A 209 1.21 21.12 -4.80
C GLY A 209 0.62 20.37 -3.60
N ALA A 210 -0.67 20.05 -3.63
CA ALA A 210 -1.32 19.24 -2.62
C ALA A 210 -0.77 17.80 -2.60
N THR A 211 -0.59 17.18 -3.77
CA THR A 211 0.04 15.84 -3.88
C THR A 211 1.43 15.84 -3.22
N LEU A 212 2.25 16.85 -3.49
CA LEU A 212 3.58 17.00 -2.87
C LEU A 212 3.53 17.10 -1.34
N ARG A 213 2.50 17.73 -0.78
CA ARG A 213 2.34 17.95 0.67
C ARG A 213 1.73 16.75 1.38
N LEU A 214 0.83 16.02 0.72
CA LEU A 214 0.09 14.90 1.31
C LEU A 214 0.84 13.57 1.23
N MET A 215 1.81 13.44 0.33
CA MET A 215 2.57 12.20 0.18
C MET A 215 3.47 11.98 1.42
N PRO A 216 3.38 10.84 2.11
CA PRO A 216 4.17 10.58 3.31
C PRO A 216 5.67 10.56 2.99
N ARG A 217 6.50 11.13 3.88
CA ARG A 217 7.97 11.13 3.77
C ARG A 217 8.65 9.77 3.46
N PRO A 218 8.23 8.62 4.01
CA PRO A 218 8.83 7.34 3.62
C PRO A 218 8.55 6.94 2.16
N LEU A 219 7.59 7.58 1.49
CA LEU A 219 7.23 7.44 0.08
C LEU A 219 7.72 8.59 -0.81
N ASN A 220 8.71 9.38 -0.35
CA ASN A 220 9.25 10.50 -1.13
C ASN A 220 10.48 10.20 -2.02
N PRO A 221 10.58 9.09 -2.78
CA PRO A 221 11.39 9.14 -3.99
C PRO A 221 10.75 10.13 -4.95
N THR A 222 11.52 11.10 -5.45
CA THR A 222 11.07 12.07 -6.46
C THR A 222 10.36 11.41 -7.63
N GLU A 223 10.76 10.19 -7.99
CA GLU A 223 10.16 9.36 -9.04
C GLU A 223 8.69 8.99 -8.77
N VAL A 224 8.33 8.64 -7.54
CA VAL A 224 6.96 8.22 -7.17
C VAL A 224 6.01 9.41 -7.20
N ILE A 225 6.46 10.55 -6.67
CA ILE A 225 5.68 11.79 -6.69
C ILE A 225 5.52 12.30 -8.13
N ALA A 226 6.61 12.30 -8.90
CA ALA A 226 6.57 12.68 -10.32
C ALA A 226 5.59 11.79 -11.10
N ASN A 227 5.57 10.49 -10.83
CA ASN A 227 4.62 9.58 -11.45
C ASN A 227 3.18 9.83 -11.00
N ALA A 228 2.92 10.11 -9.72
CA ALA A 228 1.57 10.42 -9.22
C ALA A 228 1.01 11.71 -9.84
N ILE A 229 1.84 12.76 -9.94
CA ILE A 229 1.50 13.99 -10.64
C ILE A 229 1.29 13.69 -12.13
N GLY A 230 2.23 13.02 -12.78
CA GLY A 230 2.15 12.65 -14.19
C GLY A 230 0.86 11.90 -14.54
N LEU A 231 0.48 10.90 -13.74
CA LEU A 231 -0.78 10.17 -13.88
C LEU A 231 -2.00 11.09 -13.80
N SER A 232 -1.99 12.07 -12.90
CA SER A 232 -3.07 13.05 -12.79
C SER A 232 -3.16 13.91 -14.07
N TRP A 233 -2.03 14.37 -14.58
CA TRP A 233 -1.96 15.19 -15.81
C TRP A 233 -2.33 14.42 -17.08
N LEU A 234 -2.11 13.10 -17.11
CA LEU A 234 -2.48 12.24 -18.24
C LEU A 234 -3.99 12.19 -18.50
N HIS A 235 -4.82 12.74 -17.60
CA HIS A 235 -6.26 12.90 -17.81
C HIS A 235 -6.65 14.07 -18.74
N TRP A 236 -5.72 14.91 -19.19
CA TRP A 236 -6.04 16.01 -20.10
C TRP A 236 -5.92 15.63 -21.58
N GLY A 237 -6.70 16.29 -22.44
CA GLY A 237 -6.57 16.19 -23.89
C GLY A 237 -7.25 14.96 -24.49
N TRP A 238 -8.13 14.30 -23.74
CA TRP A 238 -8.79 13.07 -24.19
C TRP A 238 -9.83 13.29 -25.30
N GLY A 239 -10.13 14.54 -25.62
CA GLY A 239 -10.91 14.88 -26.82
C GLY A 239 -10.24 14.52 -28.14
N TRP A 240 -8.93 14.23 -28.14
CA TRP A 240 -8.20 13.80 -29.34
C TRP A 240 -8.08 12.28 -29.38
N ALA A 241 -8.50 11.66 -30.50
CA ALA A 241 -8.61 10.21 -30.65
C ALA A 241 -7.38 9.37 -30.21
N PRO A 242 -6.11 9.75 -30.47
CA PRO A 242 -4.97 8.95 -30.03
C PRO A 242 -4.63 9.11 -28.54
N VAL A 243 -5.09 10.19 -27.89
CA VAL A 243 -4.67 10.55 -26.53
C VAL A 243 -5.10 9.54 -25.47
N PRO A 244 -6.35 9.03 -25.43
CA PRO A 244 -6.75 8.03 -24.45
C PRO A 244 -5.85 6.79 -24.44
N LEU A 245 -5.48 6.31 -25.63
CA LEU A 245 -4.61 5.14 -25.77
C LEU A 245 -3.18 5.47 -25.32
N MET A 246 -2.60 6.56 -25.82
CA MET A 246 -1.25 6.99 -25.45
C MET A 246 -1.13 7.25 -23.95
N ALA A 247 -2.09 7.94 -23.35
CA ALA A 247 -2.14 8.22 -21.92
C ALA A 247 -2.22 6.94 -21.09
N THR A 248 -3.02 5.97 -21.54
CA THR A 248 -3.15 4.69 -20.84
C THR A 248 -1.86 3.89 -20.85
N TYR A 249 -1.21 3.78 -22.01
CA TYR A 249 0.06 3.09 -22.10
C TYR A 249 1.17 3.83 -21.33
N ALA A 250 1.24 5.16 -21.44
CA ALA A 250 2.20 5.96 -20.69
C ALA A 250 2.04 5.79 -19.18
N GLY A 251 0.80 5.83 -18.67
CA GLY A 251 0.50 5.64 -17.25
C GLY A 251 0.83 4.23 -16.75
N CYS A 252 0.48 3.20 -17.52
CA CYS A 252 0.75 1.80 -17.16
C CYS A 252 2.26 1.51 -17.15
N ILE A 253 2.99 1.93 -18.20
CA ILE A 253 4.43 1.72 -18.32
C ILE A 253 5.20 2.53 -17.29
N GLY A 254 4.88 3.82 -17.14
CA GLY A 254 5.54 4.72 -16.18
C GLY A 254 5.39 4.22 -14.74
N THR A 255 4.18 3.82 -14.36
CA THR A 255 3.92 3.27 -13.02
C THR A 255 4.61 1.94 -12.80
N SER A 256 4.59 1.06 -13.81
CA SER A 256 5.27 -0.23 -13.71
C SER A 256 6.78 -0.06 -13.56
N LEU A 257 7.38 0.88 -14.29
CA LEU A 257 8.81 1.16 -14.22
C LEU A 257 9.20 1.71 -12.85
N VAL A 258 8.47 2.71 -12.33
CA VAL A 258 8.76 3.33 -11.03
C VAL A 258 8.63 2.31 -9.90
N LEU A 259 7.52 1.56 -9.84
CA LEU A 259 7.31 0.56 -8.80
C LEU A 259 8.29 -0.62 -8.91
N PHE A 260 8.65 -1.04 -10.13
CA PHE A 260 9.65 -2.08 -10.33
C PHE A 260 11.05 -1.64 -9.87
N GLN A 261 11.45 -0.40 -10.17
CA GLN A 261 12.73 0.14 -9.70
C GLN A 261 12.75 0.28 -8.18
N GLN A 262 11.65 0.74 -7.57
CA GLN A 262 11.52 0.86 -6.13
C GLN A 262 11.62 -0.50 -5.42
N ASP A 263 10.97 -1.54 -5.94
CA ASP A 263 11.06 -2.90 -5.38
C ASP A 263 12.46 -3.53 -5.53
N ARG A 264 13.25 -3.13 -6.54
CA ARG A 264 14.65 -3.55 -6.69
C ARG A 264 15.60 -2.78 -5.75
N ARG A 265 15.32 -1.51 -5.50
CA ARG A 265 16.11 -0.66 -4.59
C ARG A 265 15.81 -0.96 -3.12
N SER A 266 14.61 -1.46 -2.81
CA SER A 266 14.22 -1.82 -1.45
C SER A 266 14.92 -3.12 -1.03
N PRO A 267 15.86 -3.09 -0.07
CA PRO A 267 16.53 -4.29 0.40
C PRO A 267 15.50 -5.24 0.99
N SER A 268 15.50 -6.49 0.53
CA SER A 268 14.59 -7.58 0.93
C SER A 268 14.63 -7.96 2.42
N SER A 269 15.41 -7.23 3.22
CA SER A 269 15.68 -7.43 4.64
C SER A 269 15.20 -6.27 5.51
N ALA A 270 14.42 -5.31 4.97
CA ALA A 270 13.63 -4.42 5.81
C ALA A 270 12.52 -5.25 6.47
N GLU A 271 12.83 -5.82 7.64
CA GLU A 271 11.85 -6.34 8.57
C GLU A 271 10.73 -5.29 8.66
N PRO A 272 9.45 -5.67 8.49
CA PRO A 272 8.36 -4.71 8.63
C PRO A 272 8.50 -4.12 10.02
N ASP A 273 8.86 -2.85 10.09
CA ASP A 273 9.04 -2.14 11.35
C ASP A 273 7.70 -2.17 12.07
N LEU A 274 7.55 -3.13 13.00
CA LEU A 274 6.29 -3.40 13.71
C LEU A 274 5.91 -2.23 14.61
N THR A 275 6.84 -1.29 14.82
CA THR A 275 6.59 -0.02 15.50
C THR A 275 5.78 0.96 14.65
N GLN A 276 5.75 0.79 13.32
CA GLN A 276 4.97 1.65 12.45
C GLN A 276 3.50 1.24 12.45
N PRO A 277 2.59 2.21 12.61
CA PRO A 277 1.17 1.92 12.55
C PRO A 277 0.74 1.26 11.25
N TRP A 278 -0.19 0.31 11.33
CA TRP A 278 -0.69 -0.45 10.17
C TRP A 278 -1.21 0.46 9.03
N TRP A 279 -1.72 1.64 9.35
CA TRP A 279 -2.20 2.62 8.37
C TRP A 279 -1.07 3.31 7.59
N VAL A 280 0.07 3.58 8.26
CA VAL A 280 1.28 4.08 7.60
C VAL A 280 1.80 3.03 6.63
N ARG A 281 1.80 1.75 7.05
CA ARG A 281 2.15 0.61 6.19
C ARG A 281 1.18 0.47 5.01
N PHE A 282 -0.09 0.83 5.17
CA PHE A 282 -1.09 0.77 4.10
C PHE A 282 -0.98 1.91 3.08
N VAL A 283 -0.59 3.12 3.49
CA VAL A 283 -0.28 4.20 2.52
C VAL A 283 1.09 3.99 1.88
N GLN A 284 2.05 3.48 2.66
CA GLN A 284 3.32 2.98 2.13
C GLN A 284 3.13 1.79 1.18
N SER A 285 2.04 1.05 1.32
CA SER A 285 1.69 0.02 0.36
C SER A 285 1.35 0.69 -0.95
N ASP A 286 1.93 0.15 -2.03
CA ASP A 286 1.83 0.57 -3.42
C ASP A 286 0.36 0.64 -3.92
N ILE A 287 -0.53 1.45 -3.34
CA ILE A 287 -1.98 1.46 -3.60
C ILE A 287 -2.37 2.74 -4.34
N VAL A 288 -1.79 3.89 -3.98
CA VAL A 288 -2.13 5.19 -4.61
C VAL A 288 -1.85 5.14 -6.12
N LEU A 289 -0.68 4.63 -6.52
CA LEU A 289 -0.30 4.54 -7.92
C LEU A 289 -1.15 3.52 -8.70
N PRO A 290 -1.37 2.27 -8.24
CA PRO A 290 -2.28 1.35 -8.91
C PRO A 290 -3.72 1.84 -8.96
N PHE A 291 -4.19 2.55 -7.94
CA PHE A 291 -5.52 3.17 -8.02
C PHE A 291 -5.57 4.23 -9.11
N ALA A 292 -4.58 5.12 -9.20
CA ALA A 292 -4.54 6.14 -10.24
C ALA A 292 -4.48 5.52 -11.64
N VAL A 293 -3.70 4.45 -11.84
CA VAL A 293 -3.68 3.67 -13.08
C VAL A 293 -5.03 3.00 -13.35
N LEU A 294 -5.67 2.43 -12.32
CA LEU A 294 -6.99 1.80 -12.44
C LEU A 294 -8.06 2.82 -12.86
N LEU A 295 -8.04 4.02 -12.28
CA LEU A 295 -8.93 5.12 -12.69
C LEU A 295 -8.71 5.48 -14.16
N LEU A 296 -7.46 5.54 -14.59
CA LEU A 296 -7.08 5.84 -15.98
C LEU A 296 -7.56 4.72 -16.93
N LEU A 297 -7.35 3.45 -16.58
CA LEU A 297 -7.86 2.29 -17.32
C LEU A 297 -9.39 2.28 -17.40
N PHE A 298 -10.07 2.54 -16.28
CA PHE A 298 -11.52 2.64 -16.21
C PHE A 298 -12.02 3.72 -17.17
N ARG A 299 -11.40 4.89 -17.15
CA ARG A 299 -11.74 5.99 -18.06
C ARG A 299 -11.50 5.60 -19.52
N ALA A 300 -10.39 4.93 -19.84
CA ALA A 300 -10.08 4.48 -21.20
C ALA A 300 -11.12 3.49 -21.73
N GLY A 301 -11.43 2.46 -20.96
CA GLY A 301 -12.35 1.40 -21.38
C GLY A 301 -13.81 1.82 -21.37
N VAL A 302 -14.26 2.53 -20.33
CA VAL A 302 -15.70 2.82 -20.12
C VAL A 302 -16.11 4.17 -20.71
N VAL A 303 -15.30 5.22 -20.51
CA VAL A 303 -15.69 6.60 -20.87
C VAL A 303 -15.26 6.94 -22.30
N ALA A 304 -14.00 6.66 -22.64
CA ALA A 304 -13.49 6.88 -24.00
C ALA A 304 -13.82 5.73 -24.96
N ALA A 305 -14.44 4.65 -24.46
CA ALA A 305 -14.83 3.46 -25.21
C ALA A 305 -13.69 2.91 -26.10
N VAL A 306 -12.45 2.96 -25.60
CA VAL A 306 -11.30 2.42 -26.32
C VAL A 306 -11.50 0.90 -26.50
N PRO A 307 -11.36 0.36 -27.73
CA PRO A 307 -11.55 -1.06 -27.97
C PRO A 307 -10.68 -1.92 -27.05
N LEU A 308 -11.28 -2.93 -26.41
CA LEU A 308 -10.57 -3.79 -25.47
C LEU A 308 -9.35 -4.47 -26.11
N GLN A 309 -9.41 -4.75 -27.43
CA GLN A 309 -8.31 -5.31 -28.22
C GLN A 309 -7.07 -4.41 -28.23
N GLN A 310 -7.21 -3.11 -27.98
CA GLN A 310 -6.10 -2.16 -27.92
C GLN A 310 -5.55 -1.98 -26.50
N LEU A 311 -6.28 -2.44 -25.47
CA LEU A 311 -5.90 -2.30 -24.06
C LEU A 311 -5.27 -3.58 -23.48
N GLY A 312 -5.22 -4.68 -24.26
CA GLY A 312 -4.76 -5.98 -23.78
C GLY A 312 -3.36 -5.96 -23.18
N LEU A 313 -2.42 -5.29 -23.84
CA LEU A 313 -1.06 -5.14 -23.32
C LEU A 313 -1.00 -4.24 -22.07
N ALA A 314 -1.77 -3.16 -22.00
CA ALA A 314 -1.83 -2.30 -20.80
C ALA A 314 -2.33 -3.07 -19.57
N LEU A 315 -3.38 -3.88 -19.74
CA LEU A 315 -3.89 -4.78 -18.69
C LEU A 315 -2.84 -5.84 -18.32
N GLY A 316 -2.15 -6.41 -19.30
CA GLY A 316 -1.08 -7.37 -19.06
C GLY A 316 0.12 -6.80 -18.30
N ILE A 317 0.53 -5.56 -18.60
CA ILE A 317 1.58 -4.84 -17.86
C ILE A 317 1.17 -4.62 -16.40
N CYS A 318 -0.08 -4.18 -16.16
CA CYS A 318 -0.59 -3.99 -14.80
C CYS A 318 -0.69 -5.31 -14.04
N GLY A 319 -1.18 -6.37 -14.68
CA GLY A 319 -1.26 -7.71 -14.09
C GLY A 319 0.11 -8.28 -13.76
N TRP A 320 1.09 -8.07 -14.65
CA TRP A 320 2.48 -8.45 -14.42
C TRP A 320 3.07 -7.72 -13.19
N LEU A 321 2.86 -6.41 -13.10
CA LEU A 321 3.36 -5.59 -12.00
C LEU A 321 2.78 -6.04 -10.65
N LEU A 322 1.47 -6.31 -10.58
CA LEU A 322 0.81 -6.79 -9.36
C LEU A 322 1.35 -8.16 -8.92
N CYS A 323 1.55 -9.08 -9.86
CA CYS A 323 2.19 -10.37 -9.60
C CYS A 323 3.63 -10.20 -9.09
N TRP A 324 4.38 -9.23 -9.65
CA TRP A 324 5.74 -8.94 -9.25
C TRP A 324 5.82 -8.36 -7.83
N LEU A 325 4.98 -7.38 -7.49
CA LEU A 325 4.98 -6.74 -6.17
C LEU A 325 4.48 -7.67 -5.05
N SER A 326 3.62 -8.63 -5.37
CA SER A 326 3.06 -9.60 -4.40
C SER A 326 3.98 -10.79 -4.09
N ARG A 327 5.11 -10.95 -4.79
CA ARG A 327 5.97 -12.14 -4.66
C ARG A 327 6.70 -12.29 -3.32
N LYS A 328 6.95 -11.19 -2.61
CA LYS A 328 7.74 -11.16 -1.37
C LYS A 328 6.88 -11.33 -0.12
N ASP A 329 5.58 -11.06 -0.21
CA ASP A 329 4.69 -10.96 0.94
C ASP A 329 3.45 -11.84 0.77
N ARG A 330 3.29 -12.83 1.66
CA ARG A 330 2.11 -13.71 1.65
C ARG A 330 0.82 -12.96 1.97
N ALA A 331 0.87 -11.84 2.70
CA ALA A 331 -0.32 -11.02 2.95
C ALA A 331 -0.89 -10.42 1.65
N LYS A 332 -0.07 -10.30 0.60
CA LYS A 332 -0.48 -9.79 -0.71
C LYS A 332 -0.96 -10.89 -1.67
N GLN A 333 -1.33 -12.07 -1.18
CA GLN A 333 -1.80 -13.17 -2.03
C GLN A 333 -3.06 -12.83 -2.86
N THR A 334 -3.97 -12.00 -2.32
CA THR A 334 -5.13 -11.50 -3.07
C THR A 334 -4.70 -10.64 -4.27
N TRP A 335 -3.67 -9.80 -4.10
CA TRP A 335 -3.12 -8.99 -5.19
C TRP A 335 -2.48 -9.84 -6.28
N TYR A 336 -1.83 -10.95 -5.91
CA TYR A 336 -1.34 -11.93 -6.88
C TYR A 336 -2.48 -12.51 -7.73
N GLY A 337 -3.59 -12.92 -7.09
CA GLY A 337 -4.76 -13.45 -7.80
C GLY A 337 -5.37 -12.43 -8.77
N ILE A 338 -5.50 -11.17 -8.34
CA ILE A 338 -5.95 -10.06 -9.20
C ILE A 338 -4.99 -9.86 -10.37
N GLY A 339 -3.68 -9.89 -10.11
CA GLY A 339 -2.64 -9.74 -11.14
C GLY A 339 -2.69 -10.85 -12.21
N VAL A 340 -2.89 -12.10 -11.79
CA VAL A 340 -3.09 -13.24 -12.71
C VAL A 340 -4.37 -13.05 -13.52
N GLY A 341 -5.47 -12.63 -12.89
CA GLY A 341 -6.72 -12.33 -13.59
C GLY A 341 -6.53 -11.26 -14.68
N LEU A 342 -5.84 -10.17 -14.37
CA LEU A 342 -5.50 -9.10 -15.32
C LEU A 342 -4.64 -9.59 -16.48
N LEU A 343 -3.65 -10.46 -16.22
CA LEU A 343 -2.83 -11.08 -17.28
C LEU A 343 -3.68 -11.93 -18.22
N ILE A 344 -4.60 -12.73 -17.69
CA ILE A 344 -5.49 -13.57 -18.49
C ILE A 344 -6.42 -12.70 -19.34
N VAL A 345 -7.05 -11.69 -18.75
CA VAL A 345 -7.92 -10.75 -19.47
C VAL A 345 -7.13 -10.01 -20.56
N GLY A 346 -5.93 -9.52 -20.24
CA GLY A 346 -5.05 -8.85 -21.20
C GLY A 346 -4.62 -9.77 -22.34
N TRP A 347 -4.37 -11.04 -22.07
CA TRP A 347 -4.03 -12.05 -23.06
C TRP A 347 -5.21 -12.34 -24.00
N PHE A 348 -6.41 -12.58 -23.47
CA PHE A 348 -7.62 -12.79 -24.28
C PHE A 348 -7.94 -11.57 -25.15
N ALA A 349 -7.82 -10.36 -24.60
CA ALA A 349 -7.99 -9.13 -25.35
C ALA A 349 -6.96 -9.02 -26.48
N GLY A 350 -5.71 -9.43 -26.25
CA GLY A 350 -4.65 -9.41 -27.25
C GLY A 350 -4.82 -10.43 -28.38
N ILE A 351 -5.51 -11.56 -28.14
CA ILE A 351 -5.77 -12.58 -29.17
C ILE A 351 -6.79 -12.09 -30.19
N ALA A 352 -7.74 -11.27 -29.72
CA ALA A 352 -8.76 -10.67 -30.56
C ALA A 352 -8.20 -9.55 -31.46
N ALA A 353 -6.97 -9.09 -31.22
CA ALA A 353 -6.31 -8.12 -32.09
C ALA A 353 -5.65 -8.82 -33.30
N GLU A 354 -5.75 -8.22 -34.48
CA GLU A 354 -5.06 -8.66 -35.69
C GLU A 354 -4.06 -7.58 -36.14
N PRO A 355 -2.73 -7.86 -36.14
CA PRO A 355 -2.06 -9.07 -35.66
C PRO A 355 -2.04 -9.19 -34.12
N PRO A 356 -1.95 -10.41 -33.54
CA PRO A 356 -2.05 -10.65 -32.09
C PRO A 356 -0.73 -10.37 -31.33
N TRP A 357 -0.03 -9.28 -31.69
CA TRP A 357 1.27 -8.94 -31.12
C TRP A 357 1.19 -8.64 -29.60
N GLN A 358 0.06 -8.10 -29.14
CA GLN A 358 -0.17 -7.83 -27.72
C GLN A 358 -0.22 -9.13 -26.90
N ALA A 359 -0.91 -10.17 -27.38
CA ALA A 359 -0.99 -11.45 -26.68
C ALA A 359 0.38 -12.13 -26.59
N LEU A 360 1.23 -11.98 -27.60
CA LEU A 360 2.61 -12.46 -27.57
C LEU A 360 3.42 -11.77 -26.45
N LEU A 361 3.35 -10.44 -26.37
CA LEU A 361 4.05 -9.67 -25.33
C LEU A 361 3.53 -10.01 -23.93
N VAL A 362 2.21 -10.13 -23.75
CA VAL A 362 1.60 -10.55 -22.48
C VAL A 362 2.04 -11.96 -22.10
N SER A 363 2.15 -12.87 -23.07
CA SER A 363 2.67 -14.22 -22.84
C SER A 363 4.14 -14.19 -22.40
N GLY A 364 4.95 -13.30 -22.99
CA GLY A 364 6.33 -13.07 -22.56
C GLY A 364 6.44 -12.59 -21.12
N LEU A 365 5.58 -11.66 -20.69
CA LEU A 365 5.49 -11.21 -19.29
C LEU A 365 5.09 -12.36 -18.35
N GLY A 366 4.14 -13.20 -18.76
CA GLY A 366 3.72 -14.38 -18.01
C GLY A 366 4.84 -15.42 -17.88
N LEU A 367 5.55 -15.72 -18.97
CA LEU A 367 6.70 -16.63 -18.98
C LEU A 367 7.82 -16.14 -18.07
N TRP A 368 8.08 -14.82 -18.04
CA TRP A 368 9.05 -14.25 -17.12
C TRP A 368 8.67 -14.48 -15.65
N LEU A 369 7.40 -14.27 -15.28
CA LEU A 369 6.92 -14.52 -13.92
C LEU A 369 7.02 -16.00 -13.52
N LEU A 370 6.60 -16.90 -14.43
CA LEU A 370 6.67 -18.35 -14.18
C LEU A 370 8.13 -18.82 -14.10
N GLY A 371 9.03 -18.28 -14.94
CA GLY A 371 10.46 -18.56 -14.89
C GLY A 371 11.09 -18.14 -13.56
N ASP A 372 10.82 -16.91 -13.12
CA ASP A 372 11.28 -16.39 -11.83
C ASP A 372 10.76 -17.26 -10.66
N ARG A 373 9.50 -17.70 -10.71
CA ARG A 373 8.94 -18.62 -9.72
C ARG A 373 9.57 -20.01 -9.77
N LEU A 374 9.81 -20.55 -10.96
CA LEU A 374 10.45 -21.85 -11.13
C LEU A 374 11.85 -21.85 -10.50
N PHE A 375 12.63 -20.80 -10.71
CA PHE A 375 13.96 -20.67 -10.09
C PHE A 375 13.90 -20.61 -8.56
N ARG A 376 12.89 -19.95 -7.98
CA ARG A 376 12.75 -19.79 -6.52
C ARG A 376 12.17 -21.03 -5.83
N TYR A 377 11.08 -21.58 -6.36
CA TYR A 377 10.30 -22.62 -5.67
C TYR A 377 10.54 -24.03 -6.22
N ARG A 378 11.13 -24.17 -7.42
CA ARG A 378 11.39 -25.44 -8.10
C ARG A 378 10.19 -26.41 -8.12
N GLN A 379 8.99 -25.87 -8.29
CA GLN A 379 7.76 -26.67 -8.29
C GLN A 379 7.41 -27.17 -9.70
N PRO A 380 6.91 -28.42 -9.85
CA PRO A 380 6.57 -28.99 -11.15
C PRO A 380 5.38 -28.28 -11.81
N ARG A 381 4.49 -27.66 -11.03
CA ARG A 381 3.34 -26.89 -11.54
C ARG A 381 3.77 -25.71 -12.41
N GLU A 382 4.88 -25.07 -12.05
CA GLU A 382 5.43 -23.92 -12.80
C GLU A 382 6.00 -24.37 -14.15
N VAL A 383 6.60 -25.58 -14.22
CA VAL A 383 7.08 -26.18 -15.48
C VAL A 383 5.92 -26.44 -16.44
N VAL A 384 4.83 -27.02 -15.94
CA VAL A 384 3.60 -27.23 -16.74
C VAL A 384 3.07 -25.90 -17.27
N GLY A 385 3.03 -24.86 -16.43
CA GLY A 385 2.62 -23.52 -16.84
C GLY A 385 3.50 -22.94 -17.95
N ILE A 386 4.82 -23.05 -17.84
CA ILE A 386 5.78 -22.59 -18.86
C ILE A 386 5.57 -23.33 -20.18
N VAL A 387 5.38 -24.65 -20.14
CA VAL A 387 5.15 -25.46 -21.35
C VAL A 387 3.85 -25.05 -22.04
N LEU A 388 2.74 -24.93 -21.30
CA LEU A 388 1.45 -24.55 -21.85
C LEU A 388 1.46 -23.14 -22.45
N LEU A 389 1.99 -22.16 -21.70
CA LEU A 389 2.08 -20.78 -22.15
C LEU A 389 3.09 -20.61 -23.31
N GLY A 390 4.18 -21.38 -23.30
CA GLY A 390 5.16 -21.43 -24.38
C GLY A 390 4.57 -21.98 -25.68
N LEU A 391 3.83 -23.09 -25.61
CA LEU A 391 3.12 -23.66 -26.76
C LEU A 391 2.09 -22.68 -27.33
N ALA A 392 1.32 -22.03 -26.46
CA ALA A 392 0.37 -20.99 -26.87
C ALA A 392 1.07 -19.81 -27.56
N SER A 393 2.23 -19.37 -27.04
CA SER A 393 3.04 -18.31 -27.62
C SER A 393 3.56 -18.66 -29.02
N VAL A 394 3.96 -19.92 -29.23
CA VAL A 394 4.35 -20.44 -30.56
C VAL A 394 3.19 -20.36 -31.55
N GLY A 395 1.98 -20.77 -31.14
CA GLY A 395 0.79 -20.64 -31.99
C GLY A 395 0.49 -19.19 -32.39
N LEU A 396 0.69 -18.24 -31.47
CA LEU A 396 0.55 -16.81 -31.75
C LEU A 396 1.64 -16.28 -32.69
N LEU A 397 2.88 -16.73 -32.50
CA LEU A 397 4.02 -16.34 -33.35
C LEU A 397 3.78 -16.71 -34.81
N VAL A 398 3.27 -17.93 -35.05
CA VAL A 398 2.87 -18.37 -36.38
C VAL A 398 1.86 -17.36 -36.97
N ARG A 399 0.78 -17.03 -36.25
CA ARG A 399 -0.27 -16.09 -36.71
C ARG A 399 0.25 -14.68 -37.05
N ILE A 400 1.36 -14.23 -36.46
CA ILE A 400 1.97 -12.92 -36.75
C ILE A 400 2.74 -12.92 -38.09
N ILE A 401 3.31 -14.04 -38.50
CA ILE A 401 4.09 -14.13 -39.74
C ILE A 401 3.14 -14.06 -40.96
N PRO A 402 3.29 -13.05 -41.86
CA PRO A 402 2.46 -12.90 -43.04
C PRO A 402 2.48 -14.14 -43.92
N LEU A 403 1.34 -14.49 -44.54
CA LEU A 403 1.21 -15.69 -45.36
C LEU A 403 2.23 -15.71 -46.52
N GLU A 404 2.56 -14.54 -47.08
CA GLU A 404 3.57 -14.41 -48.13
C GLU A 404 4.98 -14.80 -47.68
N MET A 405 5.39 -14.35 -46.48
CA MET A 405 6.67 -14.77 -45.89
C MET A 405 6.69 -16.27 -45.60
N ARG A 406 5.57 -16.83 -45.13
CA ARG A 406 5.48 -18.29 -44.90
C ARG A 406 5.67 -19.06 -46.20
N ASN A 407 4.98 -18.65 -47.26
CA ASN A 407 5.07 -19.30 -48.56
C ASN A 407 6.47 -19.13 -49.18
N ALA A 408 7.12 -17.98 -48.99
CA ALA A 408 8.49 -17.76 -49.44
C ALA A 408 9.51 -18.65 -48.70
N VAL A 409 9.38 -18.80 -47.38
CA VAL A 409 10.23 -19.71 -46.58
C VAL A 409 9.99 -21.17 -47.00
N ILE A 410 8.74 -21.59 -47.16
CA ILE A 410 8.40 -22.94 -47.63
C ILE A 410 8.94 -23.18 -49.04
N ALA A 411 8.83 -22.21 -49.95
CA ALA A 411 9.36 -22.31 -51.31
C ALA A 411 10.90 -22.39 -51.32
N MET A 412 11.57 -21.60 -50.47
CA MET A 412 13.02 -21.63 -50.33
C MET A 412 13.51 -22.96 -49.72
N CYS A 413 12.80 -23.49 -48.72
CA CYS A 413 13.12 -24.78 -48.11
C CYS A 413 12.83 -25.98 -49.04
N THR A 414 11.71 -25.97 -49.76
CA THR A 414 11.38 -27.04 -50.72
C THR A 414 12.30 -27.01 -51.95
N ALA A 415 12.78 -25.84 -52.37
CA ALA A 415 13.82 -25.71 -53.40
C ALA A 415 15.19 -26.26 -52.95
N GLY A 416 15.53 -26.13 -51.66
CA GLY A 416 16.80 -26.62 -51.11
C GLY A 416 16.84 -28.11 -50.75
N PHE A 417 15.71 -28.68 -50.29
CA PHE A 417 15.64 -30.06 -49.79
C PHE A 417 14.88 -31.04 -50.71
N GLY A 418 14.30 -30.56 -51.82
CA GLY A 418 13.53 -31.38 -52.76
C GLY A 418 12.21 -31.93 -52.16
N PRO A 419 11.50 -32.81 -52.88
CA PRO A 419 10.16 -33.32 -52.50
C PRO A 419 10.13 -34.21 -51.23
N LEU A 420 11.29 -34.50 -50.63
CA LEU A 420 11.42 -35.19 -49.33
C LEU A 420 11.32 -34.23 -48.14
N GLY A 421 11.46 -32.93 -48.36
CA GLY A 421 11.26 -31.91 -47.34
C GLY A 421 9.77 -31.74 -47.07
N MET A 422 9.19 -32.60 -46.23
CA MET A 422 7.81 -32.46 -45.75
C MET A 422 7.61 -31.02 -45.21
N PRO A 423 6.83 -30.17 -45.90
CA PRO A 423 6.74 -28.75 -45.58
C PRO A 423 6.18 -28.50 -44.17
N ASP A 424 5.32 -29.41 -43.69
CA ASP A 424 4.75 -29.36 -42.35
C ASP A 424 5.74 -29.79 -41.25
N ALA A 425 6.70 -30.68 -41.57
CA ALA A 425 7.71 -31.16 -40.61
C ALA A 425 8.79 -30.10 -40.32
N LEU A 426 9.04 -29.18 -41.26
CA LEU A 426 10.00 -28.09 -41.09
C LEU A 426 9.57 -27.08 -40.01
N TRP A 427 8.26 -26.88 -39.83
CA TRP A 427 7.74 -26.11 -38.69
C TRP A 427 8.01 -26.82 -37.37
N GLY A 428 7.91 -28.15 -37.32
CA GLY A 428 8.23 -28.93 -36.12
C GLY A 428 9.67 -28.74 -35.63
N VAL A 429 10.63 -28.63 -36.54
CA VAL A 429 12.06 -28.43 -36.18
C VAL A 429 12.36 -26.97 -35.83
N GLY A 430 11.75 -25.99 -36.51
CA GLY A 430 11.93 -24.57 -36.22
C GLY A 430 11.20 -24.06 -34.97
N LEU A 431 10.09 -24.70 -34.59
CA LEU A 431 9.23 -24.29 -33.46
C LEU A 431 9.59 -24.97 -32.13
N TYR A 432 10.52 -25.92 -32.13
CA TYR A 432 10.98 -26.65 -30.95
C TYR A 432 12.39 -26.16 -30.53
N PRO A 433 12.52 -25.07 -29.74
CA PRO A 433 13.83 -24.53 -29.34
C PRO A 433 14.68 -25.52 -28.51
N TYR A 434 14.06 -26.54 -27.92
CA TYR A 434 14.73 -27.63 -27.19
C TYR A 434 15.58 -28.55 -28.09
N LEU A 435 15.39 -28.52 -29.41
CA LEU A 435 16.23 -29.25 -30.37
C LEU A 435 17.48 -28.44 -30.80
N TRP A 436 17.52 -27.14 -30.49
CA TRP A 436 18.62 -26.23 -30.85
C TRP A 436 19.65 -26.07 -29.73
N GLY A 437 19.37 -26.62 -28.55
CA GLY A 437 20.32 -26.73 -27.44
C GLY A 437 20.98 -28.10 -27.44
N VAL A 438 22.01 -28.27 -28.28
CA VAL A 438 23.08 -29.26 -28.11
C VAL A 438 24.42 -28.55 -28.24
#